data_AF-A0A2E3JR73-F1
#
_entry.id   AF-A0A2E3JR73-F1
#
_cell.length_a   1.000
_cell.length_b   1.000
_cell.length_c   1.000
_cell.angle_alpha   90.00
_cell.angle_beta   90.00
_cell.angle_gamma   90.00
#
_symmetry.space_group_name_H-M   'P 1'
#
loop_
_entity.id
_entity.type
_entity.pdbx_description
1 polymer ?
#
loop_
_entity_poly.entity_id
_entity_poly.type
_entity_poly.pdbx_seq_one_letter_code
_entity_poly.pdbx_strand_id
1 'polypeptide(L)'
;MAYTPNPSVTEGNFSAQSGTELDYLRPNGFKFQVHNLPNVAFFCQGANIPDMTLGFPVQTTPLQDIPFPGDKIAFGDLNIRFLIQEDMTNYIELYNWLVGLGFPEKHSQFREYVKSQAWRTGGQKKQKEESLGQVSDASLFVLDSNNNPNQEILFKDAFPIALSGLDFDISGGDTPYFVGLASFKYRIFNIKSVT
;
A
#
# COMPACT_ATOMS: atom_id res chain seq x y z
N MET A 1 -12.24 -42.68 43.81
CA MET A 1 -11.90 -41.30 43.39
C MET A 1 -10.48 -41.33 42.86
N ALA A 2 -10.30 -41.45 41.54
CA ALA A 2 -8.96 -41.52 40.94
C ALA A 2 -8.44 -40.09 40.72
N TYR A 3 -7.29 -39.77 41.31
CA TYR A 3 -6.56 -38.53 41.05
C TYR A 3 -5.82 -38.67 39.71
N THR A 4 -6.17 -37.83 38.74
CA THR A 4 -5.39 -37.67 37.51
C THR A 4 -4.40 -36.52 37.71
N PRO A 5 -3.08 -36.75 37.63
CA PRO A 5 -2.09 -35.70 37.76
C PRO A 5 -2.18 -34.72 36.58
N ASN A 6 -1.89 -33.44 36.85
CA ASN A 6 -1.84 -32.39 35.84
C ASN A 6 -0.87 -32.79 34.69
N PRO A 7 -1.25 -32.64 33.41
CA PRO A 7 -0.30 -32.86 32.32
C PRO A 7 0.84 -31.84 32.46
N SER A 8 2.07 -32.34 32.49
CA SER A 8 3.28 -31.52 32.49
C SER A 8 3.28 -30.64 31.25
N VAL A 9 3.14 -29.32 31.43
CA VAL A 9 3.34 -28.34 30.37
C VAL A 9 4.84 -28.27 30.11
N THR A 10 5.29 -28.81 28.98
CA THR A 10 6.65 -28.60 28.49
C THR A 10 6.85 -27.10 28.30
N GLU A 11 7.70 -26.48 29.10
CA GLU A 11 8.11 -25.09 28.91
C GLU A 11 8.80 -24.98 27.53
N GLY A 12 8.35 -24.02 26.72
CA GLY A 12 8.95 -23.77 25.42
C GLY A 12 10.41 -23.34 25.60
N ASN A 13 11.35 -24.07 25.00
CA ASN A 13 12.73 -23.63 24.92
C ASN A 13 12.81 -22.39 24.00
N PHE A 14 12.92 -21.21 24.59
CA PHE A 14 13.21 -19.97 23.87
C PHE A 14 14.73 -19.84 23.66
N SER A 15 15.32 -20.73 22.87
CA SER A 15 16.63 -20.44 22.28
C SER A 15 16.40 -19.37 21.21
N ALA A 16 16.41 -18.10 21.60
CA ALA A 16 16.60 -17.03 20.64
C ALA A 16 17.84 -17.40 19.82
N GLN A 17 17.67 -17.52 18.51
CA GLN A 17 18.72 -17.83 17.54
C GLN A 17 19.80 -16.75 17.68
N SER A 18 20.74 -17.00 18.59
CA SER A 18 21.80 -16.11 18.99
C SER A 18 22.99 -16.46 18.12
N GLY A 19 23.06 -15.86 16.92
CA GLY A 19 24.18 -16.19 16.03
C GLY A 19 24.17 -15.64 14.60
N THR A 20 23.27 -14.74 14.24
CA THR A 20 23.36 -14.00 12.96
C THR A 20 23.33 -12.52 13.28
N GLU A 21 24.18 -11.73 12.63
CA GLU A 21 24.20 -10.28 12.74
C GLU A 21 22.76 -9.73 12.74
N LEU A 22 22.45 -8.86 13.70
CA LEU A 22 21.13 -8.25 13.81
C LEU A 22 21.02 -7.17 12.73
N ASP A 23 20.70 -7.60 11.51
CA ASP A 23 20.43 -6.69 10.40
C ASP A 23 19.07 -6.02 10.62
N TYR A 24 19.10 -4.85 11.26
CA TYR A 24 17.91 -4.03 11.45
C TYR A 24 17.45 -3.43 10.13
N LEU A 25 16.13 -3.36 9.98
CA LEU A 25 15.55 -2.75 8.81
C LEU A 25 15.81 -1.25 8.76
N ARG A 26 16.40 -0.78 7.65
CA ARG A 26 16.65 0.63 7.44
C ARG A 26 15.41 1.29 6.83
N PRO A 27 14.91 2.41 7.39
CA PRO A 27 13.71 3.06 6.89
C PRO A 27 13.89 3.72 5.51
N ASN A 28 15.14 3.96 5.08
CA ASN A 28 15.45 4.61 3.81
C ASN A 28 15.68 3.62 2.64
N GLY A 29 15.84 2.32 2.93
CA GLY A 29 16.10 1.30 1.92
C GLY A 29 14.81 0.71 1.39
N PHE A 30 14.12 1.40 0.47
CA PHE A 30 12.92 0.86 -0.17
C PHE A 30 12.83 1.25 -1.64
N LYS A 31 12.05 0.48 -2.40
CA LYS A 31 11.70 0.76 -3.77
C LYS A 31 10.21 0.51 -3.97
N PHE A 32 9.49 1.52 -4.45
CA PHE A 32 8.07 1.41 -4.74
C PHE A 32 7.85 1.22 -6.24
N GLN A 33 6.91 0.36 -6.61
CA GLN A 33 6.54 0.10 -8.00
C GLN A 33 5.03 -0.03 -8.12
N VAL A 34 4.45 0.70 -9.07
CA VAL A 34 3.04 0.58 -9.45
C VAL A 34 2.97 0.61 -10.96
N HIS A 35 2.27 -0.36 -11.54
CA HIS A 35 2.27 -0.49 -12.98
C HIS A 35 1.49 0.67 -13.66
N ASN A 36 0.41 1.17 -13.05
CA ASN A 36 -0.35 2.31 -13.59
C ASN A 36 0.40 3.65 -13.49
N LEU A 37 1.40 3.76 -12.60
CA LEU A 37 2.05 5.03 -12.26
C LEU A 37 3.59 4.91 -12.27
N PRO A 38 4.21 4.57 -13.42
CA PRO A 38 5.66 4.42 -13.49
C PRO A 38 6.41 5.70 -13.12
N ASN A 39 5.89 6.88 -13.48
CA ASN A 39 6.56 8.15 -13.18
C ASN A 39 6.48 8.45 -11.68
N VAL A 40 5.30 8.31 -11.08
CA VAL A 40 5.13 8.50 -9.62
C VAL A 40 5.98 7.50 -8.83
N ALA A 41 6.01 6.23 -9.25
CA ALA A 41 6.78 5.19 -8.58
C ALA A 41 8.28 5.48 -8.61
N PHE A 42 8.80 6.02 -9.70
CA PHE A 42 10.22 6.36 -9.83
C PHE A 42 10.65 7.49 -8.89
N PHE A 43 9.80 8.52 -8.71
CA PHE A 43 10.10 9.67 -7.84
C PHE A 43 9.58 9.53 -6.40
N CYS A 44 9.16 8.33 -6.00
CA CYS A 44 8.65 8.06 -4.66
C CYS A 44 9.76 8.24 -3.60
N GLN A 45 9.51 9.09 -2.62
CA GLN A 45 10.40 9.41 -1.49
C GLN A 45 9.96 8.77 -0.18
N GLY A 46 8.71 8.30 -0.11
CA GLY A 46 8.22 7.59 1.07
C GLY A 46 6.94 6.83 0.77
N ALA A 47 6.79 5.69 1.39
CA ALA A 47 5.56 4.92 1.44
C ALA A 47 5.37 4.39 2.86
N ASN A 48 4.13 4.27 3.34
CA ASN A 48 3.86 3.57 4.58
C ASN A 48 3.51 2.11 4.33
N ILE A 49 3.75 1.27 5.32
CA ILE A 49 3.03 0.01 5.47
C ILE A 49 1.72 0.34 6.18
N PRO A 50 0.56 0.03 5.61
CA PRO A 50 -0.72 0.33 6.24
C PRO A 50 -0.95 -0.47 7.52
N ASP A 51 -1.76 0.08 8.42
CA ASP A 51 -2.20 -0.62 9.62
C ASP A 51 -3.22 -1.71 9.28
N MET A 52 -3.30 -2.69 10.18
CA MET A 52 -4.30 -3.76 10.15
C MET A 52 -4.98 -3.80 11.50
N THR A 53 -6.31 -3.69 11.49
CA THR A 53 -7.11 -3.74 12.71
C THR A 53 -8.13 -4.86 12.60
N LEU A 54 -8.26 -5.67 13.65
CA LEU A 54 -9.31 -6.68 13.77
C LEU A 54 -10.38 -6.13 14.71
N GLY A 55 -11.60 -5.99 14.22
CA GLY A 55 -12.74 -5.64 15.08
C GLY A 55 -12.98 -6.73 16.12
N PHE A 56 -13.50 -6.38 17.29
CA PHE A 56 -13.85 -7.34 18.33
C PHE A 56 -15.29 -7.09 18.82
N PRO A 57 -16.23 -8.03 18.66
CA PRO A 57 -17.52 -7.94 19.33
C PRO A 57 -17.35 -8.12 20.84
N VAL A 58 -18.19 -7.45 21.60
CA VAL A 58 -18.19 -7.50 23.05
C VAL A 58 -19.46 -8.18 23.53
N GLN A 59 -19.32 -9.20 24.38
CA GLN A 59 -20.43 -9.82 25.07
C GLN A 59 -20.61 -9.14 26.43
N THR A 60 -21.72 -8.45 26.61
CA THR A 60 -22.03 -7.80 27.89
C THR A 60 -22.43 -8.81 28.94
N THR A 61 -21.78 -8.74 30.10
CA THR A 61 -22.20 -9.45 31.31
C THR A 61 -22.47 -8.44 32.43
N PRO A 62 -23.26 -8.77 33.47
CA PRO A 62 -23.60 -7.82 34.53
C PRO A 62 -22.41 -7.25 35.31
N LEU A 63 -21.25 -7.92 35.30
CA LEU A 63 -20.06 -7.52 36.04
C LEU A 63 -18.98 -6.91 35.13
N GLN A 64 -18.74 -7.54 33.97
CA GLN A 64 -17.72 -7.08 33.04
C GLN A 64 -17.99 -7.59 31.63
N ASP A 65 -17.74 -6.71 30.67
CA ASP A 65 -17.79 -7.00 29.25
C ASP A 65 -16.63 -7.90 28.80
N ILE A 66 -16.93 -8.98 28.09
CA ILE A 66 -15.93 -9.96 27.59
C ILE A 66 -15.75 -9.75 26.08
N PRO A 67 -14.55 -9.36 25.60
CA PRO A 67 -14.29 -9.20 24.17
C PRO A 67 -14.00 -10.55 23.50
N PHE A 68 -14.50 -10.73 22.28
CA PHE A 68 -14.22 -11.87 21.41
C PHE A 68 -13.51 -11.41 20.13
N PRO A 69 -12.66 -12.24 19.50
CA PRO A 69 -12.09 -11.89 18.20
C PRO A 69 -13.21 -11.80 17.15
N GLY A 70 -13.20 -10.74 16.33
CA GLY A 70 -14.10 -10.62 15.19
C GLY A 70 -13.55 -11.32 13.94
N ASP A 71 -14.31 -11.21 12.85
CA ASP A 71 -14.04 -11.99 11.63
C ASP A 71 -13.39 -11.19 10.50
N LYS A 72 -13.46 -9.84 10.55
CA LYS A 72 -13.05 -8.96 9.45
C LYS A 72 -11.88 -8.08 9.86
N ILE A 73 -10.79 -8.19 9.10
CA ILE A 73 -9.66 -7.28 9.20
C ILE A 73 -9.95 -6.04 8.36
N ALA A 74 -9.84 -4.88 8.98
CA ALA A 74 -9.81 -3.60 8.28
C ALA A 74 -8.36 -3.24 7.96
N PHE A 75 -8.11 -2.97 6.68
CA PHE A 75 -6.83 -2.50 6.17
C PHE A 75 -6.84 -0.97 6.09
N GLY A 76 -5.78 -0.35 6.58
CA GLY A 76 -5.55 1.08 6.42
C GLY A 76 -5.12 1.46 5.01
N ASP A 77 -4.82 2.74 4.84
CA ASP A 77 -4.54 3.33 3.52
C ASP A 77 -3.05 3.29 3.21
N LEU A 78 -2.75 3.06 1.93
CA LEU A 78 -1.40 3.19 1.40
C LEU A 78 -1.20 4.65 0.98
N ASN A 79 -0.38 5.35 1.73
CA ASN A 79 0.03 6.72 1.50
C ASN A 79 1.45 6.73 0.92
N ILE A 80 1.61 7.39 -0.22
CA ILE A 80 2.89 7.61 -0.85
C ILE A 80 3.20 9.11 -0.90
N ARG A 81 4.48 9.41 -0.83
CA ARG A 81 5.06 10.74 -0.98
C ARG A 81 6.04 10.71 -2.13
N PHE A 82 5.94 11.64 -3.06
CA PHE A 82 6.80 11.71 -4.25
C PHE A 82 7.20 13.14 -4.57
N LEU A 83 8.36 13.32 -5.19
CA LEU A 83 8.79 14.63 -5.70
C LEU A 83 8.08 14.93 -7.01
N ILE A 84 7.58 16.15 -7.15
CA ILE A 84 6.86 16.57 -8.35
C ILE A 84 7.86 17.07 -9.39
N GLN A 85 7.69 16.62 -10.64
CA GLN A 85 8.53 17.05 -11.75
C GLN A 85 8.12 18.44 -12.24
N GLU A 86 9.05 19.16 -12.87
CA GLU A 86 8.81 20.50 -13.44
C GLU A 86 7.70 20.50 -14.49
N ASP A 87 7.65 19.46 -15.33
CA ASP A 87 6.62 19.26 -16.34
C ASP A 87 5.30 18.72 -15.78
N MET A 88 5.24 18.48 -14.46
CA MET A 88 4.12 17.87 -13.74
C MET A 88 3.68 16.52 -14.30
N THR A 89 4.52 15.81 -15.08
CA THR A 89 4.13 14.56 -15.75
C THR A 89 3.61 13.53 -14.75
N ASN A 90 4.30 13.36 -13.62
CA ASN A 90 3.90 12.46 -12.55
C ASN A 90 2.60 12.89 -11.83
N TYR A 91 2.40 14.19 -11.61
CA TYR A 91 1.17 14.71 -11.02
C TYR A 91 -0.03 14.50 -11.94
N ILE A 92 0.14 14.82 -13.23
CA ILE A 92 -0.87 14.65 -14.27
C ILE A 92 -1.22 13.17 -14.46
N GLU A 93 -0.25 12.27 -14.38
CA GLU A 93 -0.47 10.82 -14.45
C GLU A 93 -1.45 10.34 -13.36
N LEU A 94 -1.23 10.76 -12.12
CA LEU A 94 -2.09 10.40 -10.99
C LEU A 94 -3.46 11.12 -11.05
N TYR A 95 -3.46 12.39 -11.44
CA TYR A 95 -4.68 13.15 -11.69
C TYR A 95 -5.58 12.49 -12.73
N ASN A 96 -5.00 12.08 -13.87
CA ASN A 96 -5.74 11.41 -14.95
C ASN A 96 -6.35 10.08 -14.50
N TRP A 97 -5.67 9.34 -13.61
CA TRP A 97 -6.23 8.12 -13.04
C TRP A 97 -7.43 8.42 -12.13
N LEU A 98 -7.31 9.40 -11.22
CA LEU A 98 -8.41 9.81 -10.34
C LEU A 98 -9.63 10.31 -11.14
N VAL A 99 -9.41 11.17 -12.14
CA VAL A 99 -10.48 11.66 -13.02
C VAL A 99 -11.07 10.54 -13.87
N GLY A 100 -10.24 9.60 -14.35
CA GLY A 100 -10.69 8.42 -15.08
C GLY A 100 -11.63 7.55 -14.24
N LEU A 101 -11.35 7.39 -12.95
CA LEU A 101 -12.18 6.63 -12.01
C LEU A 101 -13.44 7.39 -11.57
N GLY A 102 -13.32 8.69 -11.31
CA GLY A 102 -14.41 9.52 -10.79
C GLY A 102 -15.35 10.11 -11.84
N PHE A 103 -14.91 10.16 -13.11
CA PHE A 103 -15.66 10.69 -14.27
C PHE A 103 -16.44 11.99 -13.99
N PRO A 104 -15.80 13.05 -13.44
CA PRO A 104 -16.48 14.26 -12.97
C PRO A 104 -17.20 15.05 -14.07
N GLU A 105 -16.75 14.97 -15.32
CA GLU A 105 -17.33 15.74 -16.43
C GLU A 105 -18.22 14.87 -17.32
N LYS A 106 -17.76 13.67 -17.66
CA LYS A 106 -18.43 12.77 -18.62
C LYS A 106 -18.21 11.32 -18.26
N HIS A 107 -19.27 10.52 -18.34
CA HIS A 107 -19.17 9.07 -18.18
C HIS A 107 -18.25 8.38 -19.23
N SER A 108 -17.89 9.06 -20.34
CA SER A 108 -16.92 8.54 -21.30
C SER A 108 -15.47 8.58 -20.80
N GLN A 109 -15.16 9.40 -19.79
CA GLN A 109 -13.80 9.58 -19.24
C GLN A 109 -13.21 8.25 -18.77
N PHE A 110 -14.02 7.40 -18.13
CA PHE A 110 -13.57 6.08 -17.71
C PHE A 110 -13.11 5.22 -18.89
N ARG A 111 -13.89 5.19 -19.98
CA ARG A 111 -13.55 4.44 -21.19
C ARG A 111 -12.33 5.02 -21.90
N GLU A 112 -12.18 6.33 -21.90
CA GLU A 112 -11.02 7.02 -22.47
C GLU A 112 -9.74 6.72 -21.67
N TYR A 113 -9.84 6.69 -20.34
CA TYR A 113 -8.74 6.28 -19.46
C TYR A 113 -8.36 4.81 -19.68
N VAL A 114 -9.33 3.89 -19.71
CA VAL A 114 -9.04 2.47 -20.01
C VAL A 114 -8.35 2.32 -21.37
N LYS A 115 -8.75 3.11 -22.38
CA LYS A 115 -8.10 3.14 -23.70
C LYS A 115 -6.70 3.73 -23.66
N SER A 116 -6.42 4.76 -22.85
CA SER A 116 -5.07 5.30 -22.70
C SER A 116 -4.13 4.27 -22.08
N GLN A 117 -4.68 3.33 -21.30
CA GLN A 117 -3.99 2.18 -20.72
C GLN A 117 -3.98 0.94 -21.65
N ALA A 118 -4.40 1.05 -22.91
CA ALA A 118 -4.48 -0.08 -23.85
C ALA A 118 -3.13 -0.76 -24.09
N TRP A 119 -2.00 -0.05 -23.89
CA TRP A 119 -0.67 -0.62 -23.95
C TRP A 119 -0.46 -1.78 -22.97
N ARG A 120 -1.24 -1.82 -21.87
CA ARG A 120 -1.20 -2.88 -20.85
C ARG A 120 -2.21 -3.98 -21.08
N THR A 121 -3.39 -3.61 -21.57
CA THR A 121 -4.50 -4.54 -21.73
C THR A 121 -4.50 -5.26 -23.08
N GLY A 122 -3.43 -5.12 -23.86
CA GLY A 122 -3.24 -5.64 -25.22
C GLY A 122 -4.08 -6.88 -25.56
N GLY A 123 -5.14 -6.67 -26.35
CA GLY A 123 -5.98 -7.72 -26.92
C GLY A 123 -6.90 -8.46 -25.93
N GLN A 124 -7.04 -8.00 -24.69
CA GLN A 124 -7.99 -8.57 -23.74
C GLN A 124 -9.44 -8.21 -24.13
N LYS A 125 -10.41 -9.05 -23.73
CA LYS A 125 -11.84 -8.77 -23.96
C LYS A 125 -12.22 -7.48 -23.21
N LYS A 126 -13.02 -6.59 -23.82
CA LYS A 126 -13.47 -5.28 -23.27
C LYS A 126 -13.80 -5.27 -21.77
N GLN A 127 -14.56 -6.26 -21.27
CA GLN A 127 -14.93 -6.33 -19.84
C GLN A 127 -13.72 -6.52 -18.91
N LYS A 128 -12.72 -7.27 -19.37
CA LYS A 128 -11.48 -7.51 -18.60
C LYS A 128 -10.55 -6.31 -18.70
N GLU A 129 -10.56 -5.58 -19.82
CA GLU A 129 -9.82 -4.32 -19.96
C GLU A 129 -10.30 -3.26 -18.97
N GLU A 130 -11.62 -3.11 -18.83
CA GLU A 130 -12.23 -2.16 -17.90
C GLU A 130 -11.88 -2.50 -16.44
N SER A 131 -11.95 -3.78 -16.06
CA SER A 131 -11.54 -4.23 -14.72
C SER A 131 -10.04 -4.05 -14.46
N LEU A 132 -9.18 -4.26 -15.46
CA LEU A 132 -7.72 -4.12 -15.34
C LEU A 132 -7.26 -2.66 -15.40
N GLY A 133 -8.05 -1.76 -16.00
CA GLY A 133 -7.78 -0.34 -16.03
C GLY A 133 -8.08 0.34 -14.69
N GLN A 134 -9.12 -0.11 -13.97
CA GLN A 134 -9.55 0.53 -12.72
C GLN A 134 -8.50 0.42 -11.61
N VAL A 135 -7.87 -0.74 -11.50
CA VAL A 135 -6.97 -1.09 -10.39
C VAL A 135 -5.59 -1.47 -10.90
N SER A 136 -4.59 -1.31 -10.04
CA SER A 136 -3.21 -1.71 -10.27
C SER A 136 -2.68 -2.47 -9.09
N ASP A 137 -1.91 -3.52 -9.32
CA ASP A 137 -1.09 -4.06 -8.25
C ASP A 137 0.08 -3.09 -7.97
N ALA A 138 0.37 -2.90 -6.69
CA ALA A 138 1.50 -2.11 -6.23
C ALA A 138 2.44 -3.00 -5.40
N SER A 139 3.74 -2.88 -5.64
CA SER A 139 4.79 -3.60 -4.90
C SER A 139 5.68 -2.60 -4.17
N LEU A 140 5.84 -2.81 -2.88
CA LEU A 140 6.82 -2.12 -2.04
C LEU A 140 7.93 -3.11 -1.70
N PHE A 141 9.09 -2.90 -2.29
CA PHE A 141 10.29 -3.68 -2.00
C PHE A 141 11.07 -3.02 -0.88
N VAL A 142 11.43 -3.84 0.08
CA VAL A 142 12.27 -3.47 1.21
C VAL A 142 13.68 -3.99 0.91
N LEU A 143 14.64 -3.08 0.91
CA LEU A 143 16.00 -3.36 0.48
C LEU A 143 16.91 -3.69 1.66
N ASP A 144 17.91 -4.53 1.42
CA ASP A 144 19.00 -4.82 2.35
C ASP A 144 20.05 -3.68 2.35
N SER A 145 21.10 -3.84 3.16
CA SER A 145 22.22 -2.88 3.22
C SER A 145 22.98 -2.72 1.90
N ASN A 146 22.87 -3.69 0.99
CA ASN A 146 23.52 -3.75 -0.30
C ASN A 146 22.58 -3.32 -1.44
N ASN A 147 21.39 -2.78 -1.12
CA ASN A 147 20.33 -2.37 -2.03
C ASN A 147 19.68 -3.52 -2.84
N ASN A 148 19.79 -4.77 -2.40
CA ASN A 148 19.05 -5.89 -2.98
C ASN A 148 17.67 -6.01 -2.31
N PRO A 149 16.61 -6.35 -3.05
CA PRO A 149 15.30 -6.59 -2.47
C PRO A 149 15.31 -7.85 -1.59
N ASN A 150 14.97 -7.70 -0.31
CA ASN A 150 14.88 -8.81 0.66
C ASN A 150 13.42 -9.23 0.89
N GLN A 151 12.53 -8.24 1.04
CA GLN A 151 11.10 -8.47 1.24
C GLN A 151 10.30 -7.66 0.22
N GLU A 152 9.20 -8.24 -0.26
CA GLU A 152 8.22 -7.61 -1.12
C GLU A 152 6.86 -7.57 -0.41
N ILE A 153 6.28 -6.38 -0.34
CA ILE A 153 4.91 -6.15 0.13
C ILE A 153 4.06 -5.86 -1.12
N LEU A 154 3.22 -6.83 -1.48
CA LEU A 154 2.36 -6.78 -2.65
C LEU A 154 0.94 -6.36 -2.26
N PHE A 155 0.54 -5.16 -2.67
CA PHE A 155 -0.82 -4.64 -2.59
C PHE A 155 -1.61 -5.05 -3.83
N LYS A 156 -2.71 -5.78 -3.63
CA LYS A 156 -3.56 -6.25 -4.73
C LYS A 156 -4.70 -5.28 -5.00
N ASP A 157 -4.93 -5.03 -6.28
CA ASP A 157 -6.03 -4.20 -6.79
C ASP A 157 -6.05 -2.79 -6.13
N ALA A 158 -4.90 -2.11 -6.12
CA ALA A 158 -4.78 -0.76 -5.58
C ALA A 158 -5.30 0.31 -6.54
N PHE A 159 -5.91 1.36 -6.01
CA PHE A 159 -6.38 2.52 -6.77
C PHE A 159 -6.27 3.79 -5.92
N PRO A 160 -6.00 4.95 -6.54
CA PRO A 160 -5.88 6.21 -5.82
C PRO A 160 -7.25 6.68 -5.34
N ILE A 161 -7.29 7.26 -4.15
CA ILE A 161 -8.47 7.87 -3.55
C ILE A 161 -8.30 9.37 -3.27
N ALA A 162 -7.06 9.84 -3.15
CA ALA A 162 -6.76 11.23 -2.89
C ALA A 162 -5.40 11.64 -3.47
N LEU A 163 -5.31 12.90 -3.85
CA LEU A 163 -4.10 13.62 -4.23
C LEU A 163 -4.10 14.93 -3.45
N SER A 164 -2.98 15.25 -2.79
CA SER A 164 -2.84 16.47 -2.01
C SER A 164 -2.81 17.72 -2.90
N GLY A 165 -3.32 18.83 -2.36
CA GLY A 165 -3.13 20.15 -2.97
C GLY A 165 -1.66 20.58 -2.97
N LEU A 166 -1.33 21.51 -3.88
CA LEU A 166 -0.02 22.15 -3.98
C LEU A 166 -0.20 23.66 -3.82
N ASP A 167 0.55 24.25 -2.89
CA ASP A 167 0.47 25.67 -2.59
C ASP A 167 1.61 26.43 -3.29
N PHE A 168 1.25 27.36 -4.17
CA PHE A 168 2.22 28.21 -4.86
C PHE A 168 2.42 29.50 -4.07
N ASP A 169 3.65 29.74 -3.62
CA ASP A 169 4.03 30.95 -2.89
C ASP A 169 5.22 31.64 -3.59
N ILE A 170 5.06 32.93 -3.85
CA ILE A 170 6.06 33.80 -4.50
C ILE A 170 6.83 34.67 -3.49
N SER A 171 6.50 34.59 -2.21
CA SER A 171 7.01 35.48 -1.16
C SER A 171 8.31 35.00 -0.49
N GLY A 172 8.76 33.77 -0.80
CA GLY A 172 9.92 33.13 -0.18
C GLY A 172 11.20 33.13 -1.04
N GLY A 173 12.37 33.09 -0.36
CA GLY A 173 13.68 32.84 -0.95
C GLY A 173 13.86 31.36 -1.34
N ASP A 174 14.95 30.70 -0.91
CA ASP A 174 15.24 29.29 -1.23
C ASP A 174 14.00 28.40 -0.99
N THR A 175 13.36 27.99 -2.08
CA THR A 175 12.06 27.31 -2.06
C THR A 175 12.29 25.80 -2.16
N PRO A 176 11.77 24.99 -1.22
CA PRO A 176 11.90 23.54 -1.31
C PRO A 176 11.17 22.99 -2.55
N TYR A 177 11.62 21.86 -3.07
CA TYR A 177 10.93 21.16 -4.16
C TYR A 177 9.50 20.78 -3.75
N PHE A 178 8.58 20.80 -4.71
CA PHE A 178 7.22 20.34 -4.47
C PHE A 178 7.16 18.84 -4.16
N VAL A 179 6.39 18.53 -3.12
CA VAL A 179 6.16 17.16 -2.66
C VAL A 179 4.68 16.85 -2.76
N GLY A 180 4.33 15.85 -3.56
CA GLY A 180 2.97 15.34 -3.66
C GLY A 180 2.73 14.22 -2.65
N LEU A 181 1.55 14.21 -2.04
CA LEU A 181 1.04 13.10 -1.25
C LEU A 181 -0.16 12.48 -1.97
N ALA A 182 -0.16 11.16 -2.09
CA ALA A 182 -1.28 10.43 -2.65
C ALA A 182 -1.67 9.26 -1.76
N SER A 183 -2.97 9.04 -1.61
CA SER A 183 -3.54 7.95 -0.83
C SER A 183 -4.20 6.94 -1.75
N PHE A 184 -4.02 5.67 -1.44
CA PHE A 184 -4.51 4.53 -2.19
C PHE A 184 -5.29 3.60 -1.28
N LYS A 185 -6.40 3.08 -1.81
CA LYS A 185 -7.09 1.91 -1.27
C LYS A 185 -6.70 0.69 -2.09
N TYR A 186 -6.77 -0.47 -1.46
CA TYR A 186 -6.44 -1.75 -2.07
C TYR A 186 -7.26 -2.84 -1.38
N ARG A 187 -7.30 -4.03 -1.97
CA ARG A 187 -8.14 -5.11 -1.44
C ARG A 187 -7.48 -5.88 -0.31
N ILE A 188 -6.21 -6.25 -0.49
CA ILE A 188 -5.40 -6.99 0.48
C ILE A 188 -3.94 -6.75 0.17
N PHE A 189 -3.07 -6.76 1.18
CA PHE A 189 -1.63 -6.81 0.98
C PHE A 189 -1.04 -8.11 1.52
N ASN A 190 0.04 -8.59 0.90
CA ASN A 190 0.76 -9.78 1.34
C ASN A 190 2.25 -9.47 1.41
N ILE A 191 2.93 -10.04 2.39
CA ILE A 191 4.39 -9.91 2.54
C ILE A 191 5.03 -11.22 2.08
N LYS A 192 6.03 -11.14 1.22
CA LYS A 192 6.79 -12.27 0.69
C LYS A 192 8.28 -11.99 0.77
N SER A 193 9.07 -13.01 1.06
CA SER A 193 10.52 -12.92 0.92
C SER A 193 10.90 -13.10 -0.55
N VAL A 194 11.78 -12.23 -1.03
CA VAL A 194 12.38 -12.30 -2.36
C VAL A 194 13.69 -13.03 -2.18
N THR A 195 13.69 -14.34 -2.47
CA THR A 195 14.88 -15.19 -2.44
C THR A 195 15.68 -15.07 -3.74
#